data_AF-A0A0Q6BDY6-F1
#
_entry.id   AF-A0A0Q6BDY6-F1
#
_cell.length_a   1.000
_cell.length_b   1.000
_cell.length_c   1.000
_cell.angle_alpha   90.00
_cell.angle_beta   90.00
_cell.angle_gamma   90.00
#
_symmetry.space_group_name_H-M   'P 1'
#
loop_
_entity.id
_entity.type
_entity.pdbx_description
1 polymer ?
#
loop_
_entity_poly.entity_id
_entity_poly.type
_entity_poly.pdbx_seq_one_letter_code
_entity_poly.pdbx_strand_id
1 'polypeptide(L)'
;MFGTSTRSVLVMTVLAMLLIPLTASWFAYPSTHLPPGFGVFPPQFVEEPPGFNLIVFIGVALLEATFAVFMIFPQWFGFKPVAPSPQPALRALPWWFWVGAVVTLFFWWLMWTRTTPFGDLVYYAFTPMWWGFIFVLDGLTFRYSGGYSLFASRPKTFLISAVVSIGGWYFFEYFDYFALGNWYYPNTEIPGLSHATIVWIFIFAYSTVWPAVFEWYTLLNAFPKIAGRYAQGPALALPAKPMLYLSFLLFAAVPFWPYPLFWAMWIAPLIGIAGILMMCGIWTPFTDMAKGNWSPVLLMALSSLFNGFFWEVWNYGSAHPTLPVTNPNYWLYDIPYVNVIHIHAEMPLLGFAGYLPFGVLVWVVFILAGKVFGFNTDILKSGQGH
;
A
#
# COMPACT_ATOMS: atom_id res chain seq x y z
N MET A 1 22.00 -4.73 17.80
CA MET A 1 20.93 -4.01 18.53
C MET A 1 21.22 -2.53 18.40
N PHE A 2 20.26 -1.74 17.91
CA PHE A 2 20.40 -0.28 17.90
C PHE A 2 20.34 0.24 19.34
N GLY A 3 21.00 1.37 19.62
CA GLY A 3 20.95 1.99 20.95
C GLY A 3 19.52 2.37 21.31
N THR A 4 19.20 2.34 22.61
CA THR A 4 17.89 2.76 23.16
C THR A 4 17.47 4.15 22.65
N SER A 5 18.43 5.04 22.42
CA SER A 5 18.22 6.37 21.82
C SER A 5 17.59 6.33 20.43
N THR A 6 18.08 5.50 19.50
CA THR A 6 17.53 5.40 18.14
C THR A 6 16.09 4.89 18.15
N ARG A 7 15.80 3.88 18.99
CA ARG A 7 14.44 3.34 19.12
C ARG A 7 13.47 4.41 19.61
N SER A 8 13.87 5.18 20.63
CA SER A 8 13.05 6.29 21.15
C SER A 8 12.80 7.35 20.08
N VAL A 9 13.81 7.71 19.28
CA VAL A 9 13.65 8.68 18.18
C VAL A 9 12.62 8.22 17.16
N LEU A 10 12.68 6.96 16.71
CA LEU A 10 11.70 6.42 15.75
C LEU A 10 10.27 6.45 16.31
N VAL A 11 10.09 6.04 17.57
CA VAL A 11 8.78 6.07 18.24
C VAL A 11 8.27 7.51 18.38
N MET A 12 9.12 8.45 18.81
CA MET A 12 8.75 9.87 18.92
C MET A 12 8.36 10.47 17.57
N THR A 13 9.01 10.06 16.47
CA THR A 13 8.61 10.50 15.13
C THR A 13 7.22 10.01 14.75
N VAL A 14 6.89 8.74 14.99
CA VAL A 14 5.54 8.22 14.73
C VAL A 14 4.51 8.93 15.61
N LEU A 15 4.81 9.15 16.90
CA LEU A 15 3.94 9.91 17.79
C LEU A 15 3.73 11.35 17.30
N ALA A 16 4.79 12.01 16.80
CA ALA A 16 4.65 13.34 16.22
C ALA A 16 3.72 13.34 15.00
N MET A 17 3.85 12.35 14.09
CA MET A 17 2.96 12.20 12.94
C MET A 17 1.50 12.01 13.33
N LEU A 18 1.22 11.33 14.46
CA LEU A 18 -0.12 11.17 14.99
C LEU A 18 -0.63 12.47 15.65
N LEU A 19 0.19 13.12 16.47
CA LEU A 19 -0.23 14.26 17.30
C LEU A 19 -0.31 15.59 16.55
N ILE A 20 0.52 15.79 15.52
CA ILE A 20 0.52 17.03 14.72
C ILE A 20 -0.85 17.29 14.06
N PRO A 21 -1.45 16.36 13.30
CA PRO A 21 -2.73 16.60 12.64
C PRO A 21 -3.88 16.76 13.65
N LEU A 22 -3.82 16.11 14.83
CA LEU A 22 -4.76 16.35 15.93
C LEU A 22 -4.65 17.77 16.48
N THR A 23 -3.41 18.21 16.72
CA THR A 23 -3.15 19.56 17.21
C THR A 23 -3.60 20.61 16.21
N ALA A 24 -3.35 20.39 14.91
CA ALA A 24 -3.85 21.26 13.85
C ALA A 24 -5.39 21.24 13.78
N SER A 25 -6.02 20.07 13.93
CA SER A 25 -7.48 19.92 13.92
C SER A 25 -8.18 20.71 15.03
N TRP A 26 -7.54 20.82 16.21
CA TRP A 26 -8.06 21.64 17.31
C TRP A 26 -8.35 23.08 16.87
N PHE A 27 -7.51 23.63 15.99
CA PHE A 27 -7.63 24.99 15.46
C PHE A 27 -8.43 25.05 14.16
N ALA A 28 -8.29 24.05 13.28
CA ALA A 28 -9.02 23.99 12.02
C ALA A 28 -10.54 23.82 12.22
N TYR A 29 -10.94 23.12 13.29
CA TYR A 29 -12.33 22.84 13.63
C TYR A 29 -12.67 23.45 15.00
N PRO A 30 -12.93 24.76 15.12
CA PRO A 30 -13.09 25.42 16.41
C PRO A 30 -14.31 24.96 17.23
N SER A 31 -15.30 24.31 16.60
CA SER A 31 -16.52 23.81 17.25
C SER A 31 -16.39 22.37 17.76
N THR A 32 -15.69 21.50 17.02
CA THR A 32 -15.58 20.06 17.30
C THR A 32 -14.17 19.62 17.68
N HIS A 33 -13.17 20.46 17.43
CA HIS A 33 -11.72 20.22 17.57
C HIS A 33 -11.16 19.04 16.76
N LEU A 34 -12.00 18.40 15.95
CA LEU A 34 -11.71 17.23 15.13
C LEU A 34 -12.49 17.31 13.82
N PRO A 35 -11.98 16.71 12.72
CA PRO A 35 -12.71 16.67 11.46
C PRO A 35 -14.04 15.92 11.62
N PRO A 36 -15.06 16.24 10.79
CA PRO A 36 -16.31 15.48 10.75
C PRO A 36 -16.04 13.98 10.50
N GLY A 37 -16.83 13.11 11.16
CA GLY A 37 -16.68 11.66 11.04
C GLY A 37 -15.46 11.07 11.76
N PHE A 38 -14.61 11.87 12.41
CA PHE A 38 -13.42 11.37 13.10
C PHE A 38 -13.77 10.29 14.13
N GLY A 39 -13.15 9.12 13.99
CA GLY A 39 -13.33 7.98 14.88
C GLY A 39 -14.55 7.11 14.59
N VAL A 40 -15.36 7.44 13.59
CA VAL A 40 -16.42 6.55 13.09
C VAL A 40 -15.80 5.49 12.19
N PHE A 41 -15.85 4.23 12.62
CA PHE A 41 -15.22 3.12 11.91
C PHE A 41 -16.23 2.02 11.54
N PRO A 42 -16.20 1.45 10.33
CA PRO A 42 -15.37 1.84 9.19
C PRO A 42 -15.71 3.27 8.71
N PRO A 43 -14.75 4.03 8.14
CA PRO A 43 -15.01 5.38 7.64
C PRO A 43 -16.25 5.45 6.75
N GLN A 44 -17.10 6.43 7.03
CA GLN A 44 -18.36 6.67 6.33
C GLN A 44 -18.24 7.91 5.46
N PHE A 45 -19.14 8.03 4.48
CA PHE A 45 -19.28 9.24 3.68
C PHE A 45 -19.47 10.47 4.59
N VAL A 46 -18.70 11.52 4.35
CA VAL A 46 -18.72 12.76 5.14
C VAL A 46 -19.49 13.85 4.41
N GLU A 47 -18.93 14.29 3.29
CA GLU A 47 -19.51 15.32 2.42
C GLU A 47 -18.96 15.18 1.00
N GLU A 48 -19.66 15.77 0.03
CA GLU A 48 -19.24 15.74 -1.37
C GLU A 48 -17.93 16.53 -1.58
N PRO A 49 -16.86 15.91 -2.09
CA PRO A 49 -15.61 16.61 -2.37
C PRO A 49 -15.78 17.58 -3.56
N PRO A 50 -14.86 18.53 -3.75
CA PRO A 50 -14.83 19.37 -4.93
C PRO A 50 -14.83 18.54 -6.22
N GLY A 51 -15.79 18.84 -7.10
CA GLY A 51 -15.94 18.17 -8.38
C GLY A 51 -14.79 18.41 -9.37
N PHE A 52 -14.97 17.89 -10.58
CA PHE A 52 -13.94 17.89 -11.63
C PHE A 52 -13.30 19.26 -11.88
N ASN A 53 -11.96 19.29 -11.93
CA ASN A 53 -11.19 20.46 -12.34
C ASN A 53 -10.21 20.10 -13.46
N LEU A 54 -10.46 20.64 -14.65
CA LEU A 54 -9.67 20.33 -15.85
C LEU A 54 -8.18 20.70 -15.71
N ILE A 55 -7.86 21.81 -15.04
CA ILE A 55 -6.47 22.26 -14.87
C ILE A 55 -5.72 21.29 -13.96
N VAL A 56 -6.33 20.92 -12.83
CA VAL A 56 -5.76 19.93 -11.91
C VAL A 56 -5.60 18.59 -12.63
N PHE A 57 -6.64 18.14 -13.33
CA PHE A 57 -6.61 16.88 -14.08
C PHE A 57 -5.47 16.84 -15.11
N ILE A 58 -5.32 17.89 -15.93
CA ILE A 58 -4.23 17.95 -16.93
C ILE A 58 -2.87 17.96 -16.23
N GLY A 59 -2.71 18.73 -15.15
CA GLY A 59 -1.45 18.79 -14.40
C GLY A 59 -1.04 17.42 -13.84
N VAL A 60 -1.98 16.72 -13.21
CA VAL A 60 -1.77 15.36 -12.67
C VAL A 60 -1.52 14.36 -13.81
N ALA A 61 -2.32 14.39 -14.87
CA ALA A 61 -2.15 13.50 -16.03
C ALA A 61 -0.79 13.67 -16.70
N LEU A 62 -0.28 14.90 -16.86
CA LEU A 62 1.05 15.15 -17.43
C LEU A 62 2.18 14.66 -16.53
N LEU A 63 2.05 14.82 -15.21
CA LEU A 63 3.00 14.28 -14.25
C LEU A 63 3.05 12.75 -14.33
N GLU A 64 1.89 12.10 -14.31
CA GLU A 64 1.79 10.64 -14.40
C GLU A 64 2.28 10.09 -15.75
N ALA A 65 1.93 10.75 -16.86
CA ALA A 65 2.42 10.37 -18.17
C ALA A 65 3.94 10.47 -18.26
N THR A 66 4.54 11.51 -17.67
CA THR A 66 6.00 11.66 -17.58
C THR A 66 6.63 10.51 -16.80
N PHE A 67 6.02 10.15 -15.66
CA PHE A 67 6.49 9.04 -14.84
C PHE A 67 6.31 7.67 -15.53
N ALA A 68 5.23 7.47 -16.27
CA ALA A 68 5.00 6.26 -17.07
C ALA A 68 6.02 6.14 -18.20
N VAL A 69 6.28 7.23 -18.93
CA VAL A 69 7.34 7.29 -19.95
C VAL A 69 8.70 6.96 -19.34
N PHE A 70 8.99 7.45 -18.14
CA PHE A 70 10.18 7.08 -17.39
C PHE A 70 10.23 5.58 -17.06
N MET A 71 9.14 4.99 -16.55
CA MET A 71 9.09 3.56 -16.23
C MET A 71 9.32 2.67 -17.45
N ILE A 72 8.73 3.05 -18.59
CA ILE A 72 8.78 2.29 -19.84
C ILE A 72 10.13 2.50 -20.55
N PHE A 73 10.66 3.73 -20.56
CA PHE A 73 11.89 4.10 -21.28
C PHE A 73 12.95 4.71 -20.34
N PRO A 74 13.43 3.97 -19.31
CA PRO A 74 14.36 4.53 -18.33
C PRO A 74 15.69 4.99 -18.95
N GLN A 75 16.05 4.46 -20.12
CA GLN A 75 17.24 4.87 -20.88
C GLN A 75 17.20 6.34 -21.30
N TRP A 76 16.01 6.90 -21.56
CA TRP A 76 15.84 8.33 -21.86
C TRP A 76 16.15 9.23 -20.65
N PHE A 77 16.19 8.64 -19.45
CA PHE A 77 16.43 9.31 -18.18
C PHE A 77 17.80 8.93 -17.58
N GLY A 78 18.73 8.48 -18.42
CA GLY A 78 20.13 8.23 -18.04
C GLY A 78 20.40 6.85 -17.43
N PHE A 79 19.43 5.93 -17.44
CA PHE A 79 19.66 4.56 -17.00
C PHE A 79 20.41 3.73 -18.05
N LYS A 80 21.46 3.04 -17.61
CA LYS A 80 22.26 2.17 -18.48
C LYS A 80 21.70 0.74 -18.48
N PRO A 81 21.67 0.07 -19.63
CA PRO A 81 21.32 -1.35 -19.69
C PRO A 81 22.24 -2.20 -18.82
N VAL A 82 21.66 -3.12 -18.06
CA VAL A 82 22.40 -4.09 -17.24
C VAL A 82 22.22 -5.48 -17.86
N ALA A 83 23.34 -6.18 -18.08
CA ALA A 83 23.29 -7.57 -18.52
C ALA A 83 22.60 -8.41 -17.43
N PRO A 84 21.49 -9.11 -17.74
CA PRO A 84 20.77 -9.87 -16.73
C PRO A 84 21.63 -11.04 -16.24
N SER A 85 21.60 -11.28 -14.93
CA SER A 85 22.14 -12.51 -14.36
C SER A 85 21.41 -13.74 -14.92
N PRO A 86 22.02 -14.94 -14.90
CA PRO A 86 21.36 -16.17 -15.32
C PRO A 86 20.03 -16.37 -14.59
N GLN A 87 19.01 -16.79 -15.34
CA GLN A 87 17.72 -17.15 -14.76
C GLN A 87 17.89 -18.32 -13.78
N PRO A 88 17.28 -18.26 -12.58
CA PRO A 88 17.25 -19.42 -11.69
C PRO A 88 16.60 -20.62 -12.36
N ALA A 89 17.03 -21.84 -12.01
CA ALA A 89 16.38 -23.05 -12.48
C ALA A 89 14.95 -23.13 -11.91
N LEU A 90 13.97 -23.36 -12.78
CA LEU A 90 12.56 -23.43 -12.37
C LEU A 90 12.31 -24.59 -11.40
N ARG A 91 11.47 -24.35 -10.40
CA ARG A 91 10.92 -25.40 -9.52
C ARG A 91 9.49 -25.78 -9.92
N ALA A 92 9.05 -26.97 -9.52
CA ALA A 92 7.63 -27.32 -9.61
C ALA A 92 6.80 -26.36 -8.74
N LEU A 93 5.55 -26.13 -9.13
CA LEU A 93 4.62 -25.36 -8.29
C LEU A 93 4.38 -26.13 -6.99
N PRO A 94 4.54 -25.48 -5.81
CA PRO A 94 4.35 -26.14 -4.53
C PRO A 94 2.87 -26.39 -4.23
N TRP A 95 2.55 -27.24 -3.25
CA TRP A 95 1.16 -27.60 -2.93
C TRP A 95 0.31 -26.41 -2.47
N TRP A 96 0.91 -25.44 -1.76
CA TRP A 96 0.19 -24.25 -1.28
C TRP A 96 -0.24 -23.31 -2.41
N PHE A 97 0.43 -23.34 -3.58
CA PHE A 97 -0.04 -22.64 -4.77
C PHE A 97 -1.43 -23.13 -5.19
N TRP A 98 -1.61 -24.44 -5.24
CA TRP A 98 -2.86 -25.05 -5.69
C TRP A 98 -3.99 -24.83 -4.70
N VAL A 99 -3.69 -24.96 -3.40
CA VAL A 99 -4.65 -24.63 -2.33
C VAL A 99 -5.03 -23.15 -2.42
N GLY A 100 -4.05 -22.25 -2.57
CA GLY A 100 -4.27 -20.82 -2.74
C GLY A 100 -5.16 -20.52 -3.94
N ALA A 101 -4.90 -21.13 -5.09
CA ALA A 101 -5.67 -20.95 -6.31
C ALA A 101 -7.14 -21.39 -6.14
N VAL A 102 -7.38 -22.55 -5.52
CA VAL A 102 -8.75 -23.02 -5.24
C VAL A 102 -9.46 -22.05 -4.31
N VAL A 103 -8.80 -21.60 -3.23
CA VAL A 103 -9.37 -20.64 -2.28
C VAL A 103 -9.69 -19.31 -2.96
N THR A 104 -8.76 -18.74 -3.73
CA THR A 104 -8.99 -17.49 -4.47
C THR A 104 -10.16 -17.61 -5.41
N LEU A 105 -10.20 -18.66 -6.25
CA LEU A 105 -11.27 -18.80 -7.25
C LEU A 105 -12.63 -19.04 -6.60
N PHE A 106 -12.69 -19.85 -5.54
CA PHE A 106 -13.93 -20.11 -4.81
C PHE A 106 -14.47 -18.85 -4.15
N PHE A 107 -13.65 -18.13 -3.38
CA PHE A 107 -14.12 -16.93 -2.67
C PHE A 107 -14.30 -15.73 -3.58
N TRP A 108 -13.55 -15.62 -4.68
CA TRP A 108 -13.84 -14.66 -5.75
C TRP A 108 -15.22 -14.94 -6.33
N TRP A 109 -15.48 -16.17 -6.77
CA TRP A 109 -16.80 -16.56 -7.28
C TRP A 109 -17.91 -16.27 -6.27
N LEU A 110 -17.72 -16.62 -5.00
CA LEU A 110 -18.71 -16.38 -3.95
C LEU A 110 -18.99 -14.88 -3.77
N MET A 111 -17.93 -14.07 -3.69
CA MET A 111 -18.01 -12.61 -3.51
C MET A 111 -18.70 -11.92 -4.70
N TRP A 112 -18.42 -12.34 -5.93
CA TRP A 112 -19.00 -11.70 -7.12
C TRP A 112 -20.41 -12.18 -7.44
N THR A 113 -20.68 -13.48 -7.28
CA THR A 113 -22.03 -14.01 -7.51
C THR A 113 -22.98 -13.66 -6.38
N ARG A 114 -22.45 -13.41 -5.18
CA ARG A 114 -23.19 -13.04 -3.97
C ARG A 114 -24.25 -14.07 -3.60
N THR A 115 -23.99 -15.31 -3.99
CA THR A 115 -24.96 -16.40 -3.86
C THR A 115 -25.02 -16.84 -2.40
N THR A 116 -26.25 -17.02 -1.91
CA THR A 116 -26.54 -17.49 -0.56
C THR A 116 -26.63 -19.02 -0.36
N PRO A 117 -26.30 -19.94 -1.31
CA PRO A 117 -26.23 -21.37 -1.00
C PRO A 117 -25.32 -21.69 0.20
N PHE A 118 -24.38 -20.80 0.52
CA PHE A 118 -23.50 -20.89 1.68
C PHE A 118 -23.85 -19.90 2.81
N GLY A 119 -25.07 -19.35 2.78
CA GLY A 119 -25.57 -18.38 3.76
C GLY A 119 -24.64 -17.18 3.92
N ASP A 120 -24.34 -16.86 5.18
CA ASP A 120 -23.54 -15.70 5.59
C ASP A 120 -22.07 -15.77 5.17
N LEU A 121 -21.59 -16.90 4.64
CA LEU A 121 -20.19 -17.05 4.20
C LEU A 121 -19.79 -15.99 3.18
N VAL A 122 -20.74 -15.51 2.38
CA VAL A 122 -20.55 -14.45 1.39
C VAL A 122 -20.01 -13.14 2.01
N TYR A 123 -20.38 -12.83 3.25
CA TYR A 123 -19.92 -11.62 3.96
C TYR A 123 -18.44 -11.69 4.36
N TYR A 124 -17.87 -12.90 4.41
CA TYR A 124 -16.50 -13.15 4.83
C TYR A 124 -15.56 -13.42 3.65
N ALA A 125 -16.07 -13.36 2.40
CA ALA A 125 -15.34 -13.88 1.24
C ALA A 125 -14.06 -13.10 0.90
N PHE A 126 -14.00 -11.81 1.20
CA PHE A 126 -12.90 -10.93 0.83
C PHE A 126 -11.55 -11.39 1.39
N THR A 127 -11.47 -11.65 2.70
CA THR A 127 -10.20 -12.00 3.36
C THR A 127 -9.62 -13.34 2.88
N PRO A 128 -10.37 -14.46 2.86
CA PRO A 128 -9.86 -15.74 2.37
C PRO A 128 -9.42 -15.68 0.90
N MET A 129 -10.16 -14.95 0.05
CA MET A 129 -9.78 -14.73 -1.35
C MET A 129 -8.37 -14.13 -1.46
N TRP A 130 -8.10 -13.06 -0.69
CA TRP A 130 -6.80 -12.39 -0.63
C TRP A 130 -5.69 -13.30 -0.13
N TRP A 131 -5.92 -14.04 0.95
CA TRP A 131 -4.93 -14.99 1.46
C TRP A 131 -4.64 -16.12 0.47
N GLY A 132 -5.67 -16.63 -0.23
CA GLY A 132 -5.47 -17.55 -1.34
C GLY A 132 -4.55 -16.96 -2.41
N PHE A 133 -4.76 -15.68 -2.76
CA PHE A 133 -4.00 -15.01 -3.81
C PHE A 133 -2.55 -14.76 -3.40
N ILE A 134 -2.30 -14.41 -2.13
CA ILE A 134 -0.96 -14.31 -1.57
C ILE A 134 -0.21 -15.65 -1.71
N PHE A 135 -0.85 -16.79 -1.46
CA PHE A 135 -0.23 -18.10 -1.67
C PHE A 135 -0.04 -18.48 -3.15
N VAL A 136 -0.89 -17.97 -4.04
CA VAL A 136 -0.67 -18.06 -5.49
C VAL A 136 0.61 -17.31 -5.87
N LEU A 137 0.76 -16.06 -5.40
CA LEU A 137 1.95 -15.25 -5.64
C LEU A 137 3.20 -15.91 -5.06
N ASP A 138 3.16 -16.34 -3.79
CA ASP A 138 4.29 -17.04 -3.14
C ASP A 138 4.69 -18.30 -3.91
N GLY A 139 3.72 -19.09 -4.36
CA GLY A 139 3.97 -20.28 -5.16
C GLY A 139 4.62 -19.98 -6.53
N LEU A 140 4.23 -18.88 -7.18
CA LEU A 140 4.88 -18.39 -8.39
C LEU A 140 6.30 -17.90 -8.09
N THR A 141 6.49 -17.13 -7.02
CA THR A 141 7.81 -16.67 -6.55
C THR A 141 8.72 -17.87 -6.31
N PHE A 142 8.25 -18.90 -5.60
CA PHE A 142 8.98 -20.13 -5.33
C PHE A 142 9.44 -20.82 -6.62
N ARG A 143 8.54 -20.92 -7.62
CA ARG A 143 8.84 -21.52 -8.92
C ARG A 143 9.91 -20.76 -9.68
N TYR A 144 9.78 -19.45 -9.79
CA TYR A 144 10.66 -18.62 -10.64
C TYR A 144 11.97 -18.24 -9.96
N SER A 145 12.02 -18.22 -8.62
CA SER A 145 13.23 -17.86 -7.84
C SER A 145 14.12 -19.07 -7.51
N GLY A 146 13.84 -20.24 -8.09
CA GLY A 146 14.61 -21.47 -7.83
C GLY A 146 14.37 -22.10 -6.45
N GLY A 147 13.23 -21.82 -5.83
CA GLY A 147 12.81 -22.36 -4.54
C GLY A 147 12.86 -21.37 -3.38
N TYR A 148 13.06 -20.07 -3.65
CA TYR A 148 12.94 -19.02 -2.64
C TYR A 148 11.55 -18.37 -2.73
N SER A 149 10.89 -18.20 -1.58
CA SER A 149 9.68 -17.38 -1.39
C SER A 149 9.60 -17.01 0.09
N LEU A 150 8.79 -16.03 0.48
CA LEU A 150 8.74 -15.64 1.90
C LEU A 150 8.13 -16.75 2.74
N PHE A 151 7.08 -17.41 2.28
CA PHE A 151 6.48 -18.52 3.03
C PHE A 151 7.45 -19.70 3.19
N ALA A 152 8.17 -20.08 2.13
CA ALA A 152 9.06 -21.24 2.17
C ALA A 152 10.40 -20.95 2.89
N SER A 153 10.94 -19.74 2.73
CA SER A 153 12.31 -19.42 3.19
C SER A 153 12.36 -18.48 4.39
N ARG A 154 11.32 -17.65 4.60
CA ARG A 154 11.23 -16.68 5.70
C ARG A 154 9.83 -16.62 6.32
N PRO A 155 9.24 -17.75 6.76
CA PRO A 155 7.85 -17.80 7.24
C PRO A 155 7.60 -16.85 8.41
N LYS A 156 8.61 -16.58 9.25
CA LYS A 156 8.50 -15.58 10.33
C LYS A 156 8.33 -14.16 9.78
N THR A 157 9.11 -13.76 8.78
CA THR A 157 9.00 -12.45 8.14
C THR A 157 7.66 -12.31 7.43
N PHE A 158 7.19 -13.37 6.77
CA PHE A 158 5.86 -13.45 6.16
C PHE A 158 4.72 -13.26 7.18
N LEU A 159 4.77 -13.94 8.32
CA LEU A 159 3.75 -13.78 9.36
C LEU A 159 3.81 -12.40 10.03
N ILE A 160 5.02 -11.87 10.27
CA ILE A 160 5.19 -10.53 10.86
C ILE A 160 4.69 -9.46 9.88
N SER A 161 4.88 -9.62 8.57
CA SER A 161 4.37 -8.66 7.59
C SER A 161 2.85 -8.56 7.65
N ALA A 162 2.13 -9.68 7.87
CA ALA A 162 0.69 -9.68 8.08
C ALA A 162 0.27 -8.91 9.35
N VAL A 163 1.00 -9.07 10.45
CA VAL A 163 0.73 -8.35 11.70
C VAL A 163 1.01 -6.85 11.54
N VAL A 164 2.13 -6.49 10.91
CA VAL A 164 2.47 -5.09 10.60
C VAL A 164 1.42 -4.49 9.67
N SER A 165 0.89 -5.27 8.73
CA SER A 165 -0.16 -4.86 7.81
C SER A 165 -1.40 -4.32 8.53
N ILE A 166 -1.83 -4.96 9.61
CA ILE A 166 -3.01 -4.54 10.39
C ILE A 166 -2.80 -3.13 10.96
N GLY A 167 -1.69 -2.92 11.68
CA GLY A 167 -1.39 -1.61 12.26
C GLY A 167 -1.03 -0.56 11.20
N GLY A 168 -0.36 -0.99 10.13
CA GLY A 168 0.03 -0.14 9.01
C GLY A 168 -1.17 0.38 8.23
N TRP A 169 -2.19 -0.45 7.97
CA TRP A 169 -3.40 0.02 7.31
C TRP A 169 -4.26 0.89 8.22
N TYR A 170 -4.39 0.54 9.50
CA TYR A 170 -5.10 1.40 10.47
C TYR A 170 -4.49 2.81 10.57
N PHE A 171 -3.17 2.94 10.36
CA PHE A 171 -2.49 4.22 10.28
C PHE A 171 -2.95 5.07 9.07
N PHE A 172 -3.37 4.45 7.97
CA PHE A 172 -3.97 5.16 6.83
C PHE A 172 -5.42 5.56 7.09
N GLU A 173 -6.24 4.67 7.66
CA GLU A 173 -7.61 5.00 8.09
C GLU A 173 -7.61 6.20 9.03
N TYR A 174 -6.62 6.27 9.93
CA TYR A 174 -6.41 7.41 10.79
C TYR A 174 -6.16 8.72 10.02
N PHE A 175 -5.32 8.68 8.99
CA PHE A 175 -5.03 9.89 8.20
C PHE A 175 -6.16 10.28 7.25
N ASP A 176 -6.96 9.32 6.83
CA ASP A 176 -8.09 9.53 5.94
C ASP A 176 -9.12 10.50 6.53
N TYR A 177 -9.37 10.42 7.85
CA TYR A 177 -10.25 11.37 8.54
C TYR A 177 -9.81 12.84 8.37
N PHE A 178 -8.50 13.12 8.33
CA PHE A 178 -8.01 14.50 8.18
C PHE A 178 -8.08 15.00 6.75
N ALA A 179 -8.16 14.10 5.77
CA ALA A 179 -8.41 14.42 4.37
C ALA A 179 -9.91 14.51 4.03
N LEU A 180 -10.80 14.38 5.02
CA LEU A 180 -12.26 14.30 4.88
C LEU A 180 -12.74 13.09 4.06
N GLY A 181 -11.99 11.98 4.10
CA GLY A 181 -12.34 10.74 3.43
C GLY A 181 -11.96 10.71 1.96
N ASN A 182 -10.72 10.37 1.64
CA ASN A 182 -10.34 10.02 0.27
C ASN A 182 -10.99 8.71 -0.17
N TRP A 183 -11.33 7.85 0.78
CA TRP A 183 -12.18 6.69 0.58
C TRP A 183 -13.18 6.54 1.72
N TYR A 184 -14.24 5.78 1.48
CA TYR A 184 -15.19 5.40 2.52
C TYR A 184 -15.83 4.05 2.21
N TYR A 185 -16.51 3.48 3.20
CA TYR A 185 -17.13 2.17 3.11
C TYR A 185 -18.66 2.33 3.15
N PRO A 186 -19.36 2.23 2.01
CA PRO A 186 -20.82 2.41 1.97
C PRO A 186 -21.61 1.23 2.55
N ASN A 187 -20.98 0.07 2.76
CA ASN A 187 -21.65 -1.18 3.15
C ASN A 187 -21.37 -1.60 4.60
N THR A 188 -21.59 -0.69 5.54
CA THR A 188 -21.29 -0.88 6.96
C THR A 188 -22.47 -1.32 7.82
N GLU A 189 -23.67 -1.39 7.23
CA GLU A 189 -24.85 -1.95 7.86
C GLU A 189 -25.34 -3.16 7.07
N ILE A 190 -24.94 -4.36 7.51
CA ILE A 190 -25.35 -5.62 6.90
C ILE A 190 -26.31 -6.34 7.85
N PRO A 191 -27.55 -6.63 7.43
CA PRO A 191 -28.50 -7.38 8.25
C PRO A 191 -27.90 -8.69 8.76
N GLY A 192 -27.94 -8.91 10.06
CA GLY A 192 -27.41 -10.12 10.71
C GLY A 192 -25.97 -10.01 11.21
N LEU A 193 -25.22 -8.97 10.86
CA LEU A 193 -23.88 -8.74 11.39
C LEU A 193 -23.90 -7.66 12.46
N SER A 194 -23.28 -7.95 13.62
CA SER A 194 -23.02 -6.93 14.62
C SER A 194 -21.92 -5.98 14.13
N HIS A 195 -21.93 -4.74 14.62
CA HIS A 195 -20.85 -3.79 14.34
C HIS A 195 -19.47 -4.36 14.70
N ALA A 196 -19.35 -5.04 15.85
CA ALA A 196 -18.11 -5.69 16.26
C ALA A 196 -17.64 -6.76 15.25
N THR A 197 -18.57 -7.51 14.67
CA THR A 197 -18.26 -8.49 13.61
C THR A 197 -17.70 -7.80 12.37
N ILE A 198 -18.29 -6.67 11.96
CA ILE A 198 -17.79 -5.87 10.83
C ILE A 198 -16.37 -5.38 11.12
N VAL A 199 -16.11 -4.84 12.32
CA VAL A 199 -14.75 -4.42 12.69
C VAL A 199 -13.74 -5.56 12.58
N TRP A 200 -14.09 -6.77 13.02
CA TRP A 200 -13.21 -7.93 12.85
C TRP A 200 -12.97 -8.29 11.39
N ILE A 201 -13.99 -8.23 10.53
CA ILE A 201 -13.84 -8.47 9.09
C ILE A 201 -12.80 -7.50 8.48
N PHE A 202 -12.84 -6.22 8.86
CA PHE A 202 -11.83 -5.23 8.46
C PHE A 202 -10.44 -5.54 9.01
N ILE A 203 -10.30 -5.85 10.30
CA ILE A 203 -9.01 -6.21 10.92
C ILE A 203 -8.36 -7.38 10.17
N PHE A 204 -9.15 -8.41 9.82
CA PHE A 204 -8.65 -9.53 9.05
C PHE A 204 -8.30 -9.15 7.60
N ALA A 205 -9.09 -8.30 6.95
CA ALA A 205 -8.78 -7.79 5.62
C ALA A 205 -7.45 -7.02 5.60
N TYR A 206 -7.20 -6.18 6.62
CA TYR A 206 -5.98 -5.39 6.74
C TYR A 206 -4.71 -6.24 6.86
N SER A 207 -4.81 -7.50 7.29
CA SER A 207 -3.67 -8.42 7.37
C SER A 207 -3.05 -8.77 6.02
N THR A 208 -3.72 -8.46 4.90
CA THR A 208 -3.37 -8.97 3.56
C THR A 208 -2.46 -8.04 2.76
N VAL A 209 -2.43 -6.75 3.09
CA VAL A 209 -1.80 -5.69 2.28
C VAL A 209 -0.29 -5.87 2.15
N TRP A 210 0.44 -5.96 3.27
CA TRP A 210 1.90 -6.10 3.27
C TRP A 210 2.36 -7.43 2.66
N PRO A 211 1.79 -8.59 3.04
CA PRO A 211 2.15 -9.86 2.42
C PRO A 211 2.00 -9.83 0.90
N ALA A 212 0.87 -9.31 0.38
CA ALA A 212 0.64 -9.27 -1.06
C ALA A 212 1.67 -8.38 -1.80
N VAL A 213 1.94 -7.18 -1.29
CA VAL A 213 2.93 -6.26 -1.87
C VAL A 213 4.34 -6.85 -1.83
N PHE A 214 4.72 -7.52 -0.73
CA PHE A 214 6.03 -8.15 -0.61
C PHE A 214 6.19 -9.37 -1.52
N GLU A 215 5.13 -10.18 -1.69
CA GLU A 215 5.16 -11.29 -2.64
C GLU A 215 5.36 -10.80 -4.07
N TRP A 216 4.64 -9.74 -4.48
CA TRP A 216 4.89 -9.09 -5.77
C TRP A 216 6.34 -8.62 -5.91
N TYR A 217 6.89 -7.97 -4.87
CA TYR A 217 8.28 -7.51 -4.90
C TYR A 217 9.27 -8.66 -5.06
N THR A 218 9.08 -9.77 -4.33
CA THR A 218 9.91 -10.96 -4.49
C THR A 218 9.74 -11.61 -5.86
N LEU A 219 8.52 -11.64 -6.41
CA LEU A 219 8.23 -12.19 -7.73
C LEU A 219 8.90 -11.37 -8.84
N LEU A 220 8.85 -10.03 -8.77
CA LEU A 220 9.55 -9.18 -9.74
C LEU A 220 11.06 -9.37 -9.69
N ASN A 221 11.61 -9.57 -8.50
CA ASN A 221 13.03 -9.88 -8.32
C ASN A 221 13.41 -11.31 -8.76
N ALA A 222 12.44 -12.22 -8.93
CA ALA A 222 12.68 -13.54 -9.49
C ALA A 222 13.11 -13.50 -10.96
N PHE A 223 12.89 -12.38 -11.66
CA PHE A 223 13.26 -12.19 -13.06
C PHE A 223 14.45 -11.21 -13.18
N PRO A 224 15.70 -11.69 -13.41
CA PRO A 224 16.90 -10.84 -13.48
C PRO A 224 16.84 -9.66 -14.45
N LYS A 225 16.09 -9.77 -15.56
CA LYS A 225 15.87 -8.65 -16.50
C LYS A 225 15.05 -7.51 -15.90
N ILE A 226 14.06 -7.84 -15.06
CA ILE A 226 13.22 -6.86 -14.36
C ILE A 226 14.01 -6.33 -13.15
N ALA A 227 14.60 -7.23 -12.36
CA ALA A 227 15.40 -6.90 -11.18
C ALA A 227 16.53 -5.90 -11.46
N GLY A 228 17.24 -6.07 -12.59
CA GLY A 228 18.35 -5.19 -12.99
C GLY A 228 17.94 -3.94 -13.79
N ARG A 229 16.65 -3.77 -14.12
CA ARG A 229 16.19 -2.74 -15.08
C ARG A 229 16.53 -1.31 -14.63
N TYR A 230 16.51 -1.07 -13.32
CA TYR A 230 16.71 0.25 -12.73
C TYR A 230 18.00 0.31 -11.87
N ALA A 231 18.94 -0.60 -12.09
CA ALA A 231 20.10 -0.76 -11.20
C ALA A 231 21.28 0.18 -11.50
N GLN A 232 21.29 0.83 -12.67
CA GLN A 232 22.38 1.70 -13.14
C GLN A 232 21.84 3.05 -13.66
N GLY A 233 21.15 3.79 -12.79
CA GLY A 233 20.61 5.12 -13.04
C GLY A 233 21.49 6.26 -12.52
N PRO A 234 21.01 7.52 -12.62
CA PRO A 234 21.68 8.67 -12.05
C PRO A 234 21.74 8.56 -10.51
N ALA A 235 22.86 8.97 -9.94
CA ALA A 235 23.02 9.04 -8.49
C ALA A 235 22.17 10.19 -7.93
N LEU A 236 21.24 9.88 -7.03
CA LEU A 236 20.35 10.83 -6.39
C LEU A 236 20.29 10.56 -4.89
N ALA A 237 20.98 11.41 -4.11
CA ALA A 237 20.90 11.38 -2.66
C ALA A 237 19.74 12.27 -2.19
N LEU A 238 18.74 11.67 -1.54
CA LEU A 238 17.59 12.42 -1.04
C LEU A 238 17.91 13.16 0.27
N PRO A 239 17.39 14.39 0.45
CA PRO A 239 17.67 15.20 1.63
C PRO A 239 16.79 14.77 2.81
N ALA A 240 17.30 13.85 3.64
CA ALA A 240 16.54 13.21 4.73
C ALA A 240 15.89 14.19 5.72
N LYS A 241 16.60 15.25 6.14
CA LYS A 241 16.09 16.24 7.10
C LYS A 241 14.96 17.12 6.51
N PRO A 242 15.12 17.73 5.32
CA PRO A 242 14.00 18.38 4.63
C PRO A 242 12.78 17.49 4.41
N MET A 243 12.97 16.21 4.07
CA MET A 243 11.86 15.26 3.92
C MET A 243 11.05 15.10 5.20
N LEU A 244 11.72 14.96 6.35
CA LEU A 244 11.07 14.86 7.66
C LEU A 244 10.29 16.14 8.01
N TYR A 245 10.88 17.32 7.76
CA TYR A 245 10.20 18.58 8.05
C TYR A 245 9.02 18.85 7.13
N LEU A 246 9.13 18.50 5.84
CA LEU A 246 8.02 18.59 4.91
C LEU A 246 6.88 17.65 5.32
N SER A 247 7.18 16.44 5.81
CA SER A 247 6.18 15.53 6.37
C SER A 247 5.37 16.19 7.49
N PHE A 248 6.05 16.76 8.49
CA PHE A 248 5.40 17.43 9.62
C PHE A 248 4.60 18.66 9.18
N LEU A 249 5.11 19.43 8.22
CA LEU A 249 4.39 20.56 7.65
C LEU A 249 3.10 20.11 6.96
N LEU A 250 3.17 19.04 6.15
CA LEU A 250 1.99 18.49 5.47
C LEU A 250 0.96 17.96 6.47
N PHE A 251 1.38 17.23 7.50
CA PHE A 251 0.47 16.77 8.56
C PHE A 251 -0.20 17.94 9.31
N ALA A 252 0.50 19.05 9.52
CA ALA A 252 -0.09 20.24 10.13
C ALA A 252 -1.06 20.97 9.17
N ALA A 253 -0.81 20.92 7.87
CA ALA A 253 -1.56 21.66 6.86
C ALA A 253 -2.85 20.95 6.40
N VAL A 254 -2.85 19.62 6.33
CA VAL A 254 -3.99 18.83 5.83
C VAL A 254 -5.32 19.19 6.50
N PRO A 255 -5.44 19.31 7.83
CA PRO A 255 -6.71 19.66 8.47
C PRO A 255 -7.28 21.04 8.06
N PHE A 256 -6.43 21.97 7.62
CA PHE A 256 -6.87 23.29 7.14
C PHE A 256 -7.23 23.30 5.65
N TRP A 257 -6.60 22.43 4.86
CA TRP A 257 -6.77 22.35 3.41
C TRP A 257 -6.89 20.89 2.95
N PRO A 258 -7.92 20.15 3.38
CA PRO A 258 -8.05 18.72 3.11
C PRO A 258 -8.12 18.43 1.61
N TYR A 259 -8.93 19.19 0.86
CA TYR A 259 -9.09 18.94 -0.58
C TYR A 259 -7.86 19.30 -1.43
N PRO A 260 -7.19 20.46 -1.27
CA PRO A 260 -5.95 20.71 -2.03
C PRO A 260 -4.80 19.77 -1.65
N LEU A 261 -4.81 19.22 -0.43
CA LEU A 261 -3.78 18.34 0.10
C LEU A 261 -4.23 16.88 0.21
N PHE A 262 -5.24 16.45 -0.57
CA PHE A 262 -5.77 15.09 -0.54
C PHE A 262 -4.68 14.03 -0.76
N TRP A 263 -3.67 14.33 -1.58
CA TRP A 263 -2.54 13.47 -1.88
C TRP A 263 -1.53 13.35 -0.73
N ALA A 264 -1.54 14.30 0.22
CA ALA A 264 -0.52 14.40 1.25
C ALA A 264 -0.54 13.21 2.22
N MET A 265 -1.69 12.55 2.42
CA MET A 265 -1.77 11.37 3.28
C MET A 265 -0.94 10.18 2.74
N TRP A 266 -0.64 10.13 1.44
CA TRP A 266 0.20 9.10 0.84
C TRP A 266 1.69 9.47 0.91
N ILE A 267 2.00 10.76 0.75
CA ILE A 267 3.37 11.26 0.62
C ILE A 267 3.99 11.64 1.97
N ALA A 268 3.24 12.33 2.84
CA ALA A 268 3.72 12.80 4.15
C ALA A 268 4.25 11.66 5.03
N PRO A 269 3.54 10.54 5.26
CA PRO A 269 4.09 9.42 6.03
C PRO A 269 5.31 8.79 5.35
N LEU A 270 5.32 8.66 4.01
CA LEU A 270 6.44 8.11 3.25
C LEU A 270 7.73 8.90 3.49
N ILE A 271 7.70 10.20 3.20
CA ILE A 271 8.90 11.04 3.30
C ILE A 271 9.32 11.25 4.75
N GLY A 272 8.38 11.24 5.71
CA GLY A 272 8.69 11.37 7.12
C GLY A 272 9.36 10.12 7.69
N ILE A 273 8.81 8.92 7.41
CA ILE A 273 9.37 7.66 7.88
C ILE A 273 10.72 7.40 7.19
N ALA A 274 10.80 7.58 5.87
CA ALA A 274 12.06 7.45 5.14
C ALA A 274 13.10 8.47 5.64
N GLY A 275 12.69 9.72 5.86
CA GLY A 275 13.54 10.79 6.36
C GLY A 275 14.17 10.46 7.70
N ILE A 276 13.39 10.01 8.69
CA ILE A 276 13.93 9.67 10.01
C ILE A 276 14.83 8.43 9.97
N LEU A 277 14.47 7.41 9.19
CA LEU A 277 15.29 6.21 9.02
C LEU A 277 16.67 6.58 8.44
N MET A 278 16.69 7.38 7.36
CA MET A 278 17.93 7.85 6.75
C MET A 278 18.76 8.74 7.69
N MET A 279 18.13 9.64 8.46
CA MET A 279 18.82 10.45 9.48
C MET A 279 19.48 9.58 10.57
N CYS A 280 18.88 8.43 10.88
CA CYS A 280 19.42 7.45 11.82
C CYS A 280 20.45 6.49 11.17
N GLY A 281 20.82 6.68 9.91
CA GLY A 281 21.72 5.78 9.17
C GLY A 281 21.13 4.40 8.89
N ILE A 282 19.80 4.26 8.98
CA ILE A 282 19.10 3.02 8.67
C ILE A 282 18.81 3.01 7.17
N TRP A 283 19.11 1.87 6.52
CA TRP A 283 18.84 1.68 5.10
C TRP A 283 17.34 1.80 4.80
N THR A 284 17.04 2.45 3.69
CA THR A 284 15.71 2.53 3.08
C THR A 284 15.84 2.25 1.58
N PRO A 285 14.75 1.94 0.86
CA PRO A 285 14.79 1.80 -0.60
C PRO A 285 15.35 3.03 -1.33
N PHE A 286 15.27 4.21 -0.71
CA PHE A 286 15.84 5.46 -1.24
C PHE A 286 17.36 5.56 -1.05
N THR A 287 17.95 4.83 -0.09
CA THR A 287 19.39 4.89 0.21
C THR A 287 20.23 4.40 -0.98
N ASP A 288 19.73 3.43 -1.75
CA ASP A 288 20.42 2.89 -2.92
C ASP A 288 20.40 3.83 -4.14
N MET A 289 19.46 4.78 -4.17
CA MET A 289 19.41 5.80 -5.23
C MET A 289 20.66 6.69 -5.23
N ALA A 290 21.27 6.92 -4.07
CA ALA A 290 22.53 7.67 -3.95
C ALA A 290 23.69 6.99 -4.69
N LYS A 291 23.57 5.68 -4.97
CA LYS A 291 24.52 4.88 -5.74
C LYS A 291 24.05 4.63 -7.18
N GLY A 292 22.93 5.23 -7.59
CA GLY A 292 22.32 5.02 -8.90
C GLY A 292 21.43 3.78 -9.02
N ASN A 293 21.28 2.97 -7.96
CA ASN A 293 20.37 1.83 -7.99
C ASN A 293 18.97 2.21 -7.50
N TRP A 294 18.03 2.37 -8.42
CA TRP A 294 16.64 2.73 -8.13
C TRP A 294 15.73 1.49 -8.11
N SER A 295 16.27 0.29 -8.35
CA SER A 295 15.49 -0.95 -8.41
C SER A 295 14.68 -1.22 -7.14
N PRO A 296 15.21 -1.02 -5.91
CA PRO A 296 14.41 -1.25 -4.70
C PRO A 296 13.15 -0.39 -4.66
N VAL A 297 13.29 0.92 -4.85
CA VAL A 297 12.15 1.85 -4.80
C VAL A 297 11.18 1.62 -5.95
N LEU A 298 11.65 1.44 -7.18
CA LEU A 298 10.79 1.35 -8.36
C LEU A 298 10.10 -0.01 -8.50
N LEU A 299 10.78 -1.11 -8.18
CA LEU A 299 10.14 -2.42 -8.19
C LEU A 299 9.12 -2.53 -7.06
N MET A 300 9.37 -1.93 -5.89
CA MET A 300 8.37 -1.88 -4.83
C MET A 300 7.14 -1.04 -5.24
N ALA A 301 7.36 0.10 -5.90
CA ALA A 301 6.26 0.91 -6.45
C ALA A 301 5.44 0.13 -7.52
N LEU A 302 6.10 -0.62 -8.39
CA LEU A 302 5.41 -1.50 -9.34
C LEU A 302 4.68 -2.66 -8.66
N SER A 303 5.21 -3.16 -7.54
CA SER A 303 4.59 -4.26 -6.78
C SER A 303 3.23 -3.86 -6.23
N SER A 304 3.13 -2.66 -5.63
CA SER A 304 1.86 -2.13 -5.16
C SER A 304 0.93 -1.72 -6.31
N LEU A 305 1.44 -1.21 -7.44
CA LEU A 305 0.60 -0.93 -8.61
C LEU A 305 -0.03 -2.21 -9.19
N PHE A 306 0.77 -3.28 -9.32
CA PHE A 306 0.27 -4.59 -9.78
C PHE A 306 -0.72 -5.19 -8.79
N ASN A 307 -0.48 -5.04 -7.48
CA ASN A 307 -1.45 -5.45 -6.48
C ASN A 307 -2.74 -4.61 -6.53
N GLY A 308 -2.60 -3.29 -6.70
CA GLY A 308 -3.70 -2.34 -6.82
C GLY A 308 -4.64 -2.66 -7.98
N PHE A 309 -4.10 -3.15 -9.10
CA PHE A 309 -4.95 -3.67 -10.17
C PHE A 309 -5.91 -4.77 -9.71
N PHE A 310 -5.45 -5.74 -8.90
CA PHE A 310 -6.32 -6.79 -8.36
C PHE A 310 -7.27 -6.27 -7.28
N TRP A 311 -6.84 -5.31 -6.44
CA TRP A 311 -7.74 -4.59 -5.51
C TRP A 311 -8.91 -3.98 -6.27
N GLU A 312 -8.64 -3.22 -7.32
CA GLU A 312 -9.69 -2.54 -8.07
C GLU A 312 -10.62 -3.49 -8.81
N VAL A 313 -10.08 -4.54 -9.44
CA VAL A 313 -10.91 -5.55 -10.11
C VAL A 313 -11.88 -6.20 -9.11
N TRP A 314 -11.39 -6.62 -7.94
CA TRP A 314 -12.22 -7.28 -6.94
C TRP A 314 -13.17 -6.33 -6.21
N ASN A 315 -12.74 -5.10 -5.96
CA ASN A 315 -13.58 -4.06 -5.36
C ASN A 315 -14.73 -3.71 -6.30
N TYR A 316 -14.44 -3.43 -7.57
CA TYR A 316 -15.45 -3.14 -8.59
C TYR A 316 -16.49 -4.26 -8.71
N GLY A 317 -16.05 -5.52 -8.79
CA GLY A 317 -16.94 -6.67 -8.85
C GLY A 317 -17.71 -6.95 -7.55
N SER A 318 -17.31 -6.36 -6.43
CA SER A 318 -18.10 -6.42 -5.18
C SER A 318 -19.41 -5.65 -5.30
N ALA A 319 -19.48 -4.63 -6.18
CA ALA A 319 -20.68 -3.84 -6.43
C ALA A 319 -21.35 -4.09 -7.80
N HIS A 320 -20.63 -4.65 -8.78
CA HIS A 320 -21.17 -4.88 -10.13
C HIS A 320 -21.34 -6.37 -10.51
N PRO A 321 -22.33 -6.76 -11.35
CA PRO A 321 -23.45 -5.96 -11.85
C PRO A 321 -24.72 -6.01 -10.98
N THR A 322 -24.78 -6.89 -9.99
CA THR A 322 -25.98 -7.12 -9.17
C THR A 322 -25.98 -6.22 -7.93
N LEU A 323 -27.11 -6.06 -7.26
CA LEU A 323 -27.25 -5.50 -5.91
C LEU A 323 -28.11 -6.49 -5.09
N PRO A 324 -28.02 -6.52 -3.74
CA PRO A 324 -27.20 -5.67 -2.86
C PRO A 324 -25.72 -6.06 -2.82
N VAL A 325 -24.87 -5.17 -2.29
CA VAL A 325 -23.45 -5.46 -1.99
C VAL A 325 -23.37 -6.33 -0.74
N THR A 326 -22.62 -7.43 -0.80
CA THR A 326 -22.42 -8.34 0.34
C THR A 326 -21.02 -8.23 0.93
N ASN A 327 -20.06 -7.60 0.25
CA ASN A 327 -18.73 -7.42 0.81
C ASN A 327 -18.74 -6.22 1.78
N PRO A 328 -18.49 -6.39 3.09
CA PRO A 328 -18.40 -5.28 4.03
C PRO A 328 -17.20 -4.38 3.76
N ASN A 329 -16.14 -4.94 3.16
CA ASN A 329 -14.94 -4.22 2.80
C ASN A 329 -15.03 -3.51 1.45
N TYR A 330 -16.18 -3.46 0.78
CA TYR A 330 -16.32 -2.66 -0.45
C TYR A 330 -16.09 -1.18 -0.14
N TRP A 331 -15.21 -0.52 -0.90
CA TRP A 331 -14.88 0.89 -0.71
C TRP A 331 -15.16 1.71 -1.97
N LEU A 332 -15.48 2.98 -1.76
CA LEU A 332 -15.63 4.00 -2.79
C LEU A 332 -14.59 5.10 -2.58
N TYR A 333 -14.17 5.74 -3.68
CA TYR A 333 -13.20 6.82 -3.66
C TYR A 333 -13.86 8.17 -3.90
N ASP A 334 -13.47 9.15 -3.08
CA ASP A 334 -13.91 10.55 -3.14
C ASP A 334 -12.71 11.47 -3.43
N ILE A 335 -11.95 11.16 -4.48
CA ILE A 335 -10.73 11.91 -4.81
C ILE A 335 -11.07 13.29 -5.39
N PRO A 336 -10.71 14.40 -4.73
CA PRO A 336 -11.06 15.74 -5.22
C PRO A 336 -10.51 15.99 -6.63
N TYR A 337 -11.27 16.72 -7.44
CA TYR A 337 -10.87 17.26 -8.76
C TYR A 337 -10.65 16.26 -9.91
N VAL A 338 -10.28 15.01 -9.63
CA VAL A 338 -9.84 14.02 -10.65
C VAL A 338 -10.72 12.77 -10.73
N ASN A 339 -11.76 12.66 -9.90
CA ASN A 339 -12.66 11.50 -9.82
C ASN A 339 -13.66 11.42 -10.98
N VAL A 340 -13.20 11.18 -12.22
CA VAL A 340 -14.06 11.25 -13.43
C VAL A 340 -14.00 10.04 -14.37
N ILE A 341 -12.83 9.42 -14.58
CA ILE A 341 -12.67 8.32 -15.54
C ILE A 341 -12.45 7.02 -14.77
N HIS A 342 -13.44 6.13 -14.80
CA HIS A 342 -13.41 4.82 -14.14
C HIS A 342 -13.44 3.71 -15.18
N ILE A 343 -12.42 2.84 -15.18
CA ILE A 343 -12.30 1.74 -16.17
C ILE A 343 -12.43 0.41 -15.43
N HIS A 344 -13.66 -0.05 -15.23
CA HIS A 344 -13.96 -1.30 -14.49
C HIS A 344 -13.25 -1.40 -13.13
N ALA A 345 -13.17 -0.25 -12.45
CA ALA A 345 -12.50 0.00 -11.18
C ALA A 345 -13.28 1.10 -10.46
N GLU A 346 -13.26 1.11 -9.12
CA GLU A 346 -13.79 2.25 -8.36
C GLU A 346 -12.76 3.38 -8.28
N MET A 347 -11.46 3.06 -8.37
CA MET A 347 -10.41 4.07 -8.46
C MET A 347 -10.48 4.83 -9.80
N PRO A 348 -10.43 6.17 -9.79
CA PRO A 348 -10.31 6.94 -11.02
C PRO A 348 -8.95 6.69 -11.68
N LEU A 349 -8.86 6.92 -12.99
CA LEU A 349 -7.67 6.67 -13.81
C LEU A 349 -6.40 7.27 -13.19
N LEU A 350 -6.45 8.53 -12.75
CA LEU A 350 -5.31 9.22 -12.12
C LEU A 350 -5.08 8.79 -10.66
N GLY A 351 -6.05 8.11 -10.05
CA GLY A 351 -5.87 7.53 -8.72
C GLY A 351 -4.82 6.41 -8.70
N PHE A 352 -4.69 5.63 -9.78
CA PHE A 352 -3.76 4.48 -9.82
C PHE A 352 -2.30 4.85 -9.53
N ALA A 353 -1.88 6.07 -9.85
CA ALA A 353 -0.53 6.53 -9.54
C ALA A 353 -0.25 6.62 -8.03
N GLY A 354 -1.29 6.75 -7.19
CA GLY A 354 -1.20 6.68 -5.73
C GLY A 354 -0.67 5.33 -5.22
N TYR A 355 -0.86 4.24 -5.97
CA TYR A 355 -0.30 2.94 -5.61
C TYR A 355 1.24 2.93 -5.65
N LEU A 356 1.88 3.77 -6.46
CA LEU A 356 3.34 3.81 -6.60
C LEU A 356 4.06 4.21 -5.28
N PRO A 357 3.79 5.40 -4.68
CA PRO A 357 4.39 5.74 -3.39
C PRO A 357 3.89 4.84 -2.25
N PHE A 358 2.68 4.29 -2.35
CA PHE A 358 2.11 3.42 -1.33
C PHE A 358 2.97 2.17 -1.08
N GLY A 359 3.43 1.47 -2.12
CA GLY A 359 4.30 0.28 -1.93
C GLY A 359 5.62 0.61 -1.24
N VAL A 360 6.21 1.77 -1.55
CA VAL A 360 7.45 2.20 -0.89
C VAL A 360 7.18 2.53 0.59
N LEU A 361 6.02 3.14 0.87
CA LEU A 361 5.55 3.42 2.23
C LEU A 361 5.36 2.13 3.04
N VAL A 362 4.73 1.11 2.44
CA VAL A 362 4.61 -0.24 3.01
C VAL A 362 5.97 -0.74 3.50
N TRP A 363 6.99 -0.64 2.64
CA TRP A 363 8.31 -1.14 2.98
C TRP A 363 9.01 -0.34 4.09
N VAL A 364 8.98 1.00 4.05
CA VAL A 364 9.64 1.80 5.10
C VAL A 364 8.95 1.69 6.46
N VAL A 365 7.63 1.49 6.50
CA VAL A 365 6.90 1.15 7.73
C VAL A 365 7.36 -0.19 8.30
N PHE A 366 7.53 -1.21 7.44
CA PHE A 366 8.03 -2.52 7.87
C PHE A 366 9.45 -2.44 8.43
N ILE A 367 10.32 -1.64 7.78
CA ILE A 367 11.67 -1.37 8.26
C ILE A 367 11.62 -0.68 9.62
N LEU A 368 10.82 0.39 9.77
CA LEU A 368 10.65 1.11 11.04
C LEU A 368 10.16 0.16 12.14
N ALA A 369 9.13 -0.64 11.87
CA ALA A 369 8.60 -1.63 12.80
C ALA A 369 9.68 -2.66 13.19
N GLY A 370 10.47 -3.16 12.25
CA GLY A 370 11.56 -4.09 12.54
C GLY A 370 12.65 -3.49 13.43
N LYS A 371 12.96 -2.21 13.25
CA LYS A 371 13.90 -1.49 14.12
C LYS A 371 13.33 -1.22 15.50
N VAL A 372 12.03 -0.93 15.60
CA VAL A 372 11.35 -0.70 16.88
C VAL A 372 11.11 -2.00 17.65
N PHE A 373 10.77 -3.11 16.99
CA PHE A 373 10.39 -4.36 17.66
C PHE A 373 11.46 -5.45 17.62
N GLY A 374 12.55 -5.24 16.87
CA GLY A 374 13.73 -6.12 16.88
C GLY A 374 13.59 -7.38 16.02
N PHE A 375 12.94 -7.30 14.86
CA PHE A 375 12.85 -8.40 13.89
C PHE A 375 13.60 -8.11 12.58
N ASN A 376 13.93 -9.16 11.83
CA ASN A 376 14.59 -9.02 10.54
C ASN A 376 13.58 -8.57 9.46
N THR A 377 13.93 -7.50 8.76
CA THR A 377 13.12 -6.86 7.72
C THR A 377 13.54 -7.22 6.30
N ASP A 378 14.56 -8.07 6.13
CA ASP A 378 15.05 -8.48 4.81
C ASP A 378 13.97 -9.26 4.06
N ILE A 379 13.71 -8.88 2.82
CA ILE A 379 12.67 -9.50 1.97
C ILE A 379 13.32 -10.43 0.93
N LEU A 380 14.49 -10.08 0.42
CA LEU A 380 15.20 -10.85 -0.60
C LEU A 380 16.26 -11.79 -0.01
N LYS A 381 16.65 -12.80 -0.79
CA LYS A 381 17.71 -13.73 -0.40
C LYS A 381 19.01 -12.97 -0.11
N SER A 382 19.75 -13.40 0.92
CA SER A 382 21.04 -12.82 1.28
C SER A 382 21.96 -12.72 0.06
N GLY A 383 22.41 -11.50 -0.27
CA GLY A 383 23.26 -11.22 -1.42
C GLY A 383 22.54 -10.74 -2.69
N GLN A 384 21.21 -10.64 -2.71
CA GLN A 384 20.42 -10.07 -3.82
C GLN A 384 19.91 -8.64 -3.54
N GLY A 385 20.35 -8.01 -2.44
CA GLY A 385 19.76 -6.78 -1.92
C GLY A 385 19.00 -7.06 -0.61
N HIS A 386 18.68 -5.99 0.11
CA HIS A 386 18.03 -6.02 1.43
C HIS A 386 16.54 -6.38 1.31
#